data_AF-A0A959E037-F1
#
_entry.id   AF-A0A959E037-F1
#
_cell.length_a   1.000
_cell.length_b   1.000
_cell.length_c   1.000
_cell.angle_alpha   90.00
_cell.angle_beta   90.00
_cell.angle_gamma   90.00
#
_symmetry.space_group_name_H-M   'P 1'
#
loop_
_entity.id
_entity.type
_entity.pdbx_description
1 polymer ?
#
loop_
_entity_poly.entity_id
_entity_poly.type
_entity_poly.pdbx_seq_one_letter_code
_entity_poly.pdbx_strand_id
1 'polypeptide(L)'
;MKHINRIILLPALLVLAAWIFLPNNAQASSHREAPLIADDPLADNVDLYAFRSPRNPNSVVLIATFVPLQLPHGGPNYYGFGENIRYEIHVDNDASKPGDEIIYRFTFKIKNEDPTTFFNIRLGKQNLKTTYDLEKSVDGGVSWLPIMKGGPVAPNNIGERSIESPIGLGRTY
;
A
#
# COMPACT_ATOMS: atom_id res chain seq x y z
N MET A 1 -19.51 -36.75 -51.99
CA MET A 1 -18.46 -36.68 -50.95
C MET A 1 -18.09 -35.25 -50.51
N LYS A 2 -18.30 -34.17 -51.30
CA LYS A 2 -17.98 -32.78 -50.86
C LYS A 2 -18.91 -32.15 -49.82
N HIS A 3 -20.16 -32.64 -49.66
CA HIS A 3 -21.13 -32.07 -48.73
C HIS A 3 -20.99 -32.55 -47.27
N ILE A 4 -20.34 -33.70 -47.04
CA ILE A 4 -20.12 -34.27 -45.70
C ILE A 4 -19.10 -33.44 -44.90
N ASN A 5 -18.09 -32.87 -45.56
CA ASN A 5 -17.06 -32.07 -44.89
C ASN A 5 -17.61 -30.76 -44.30
N ARG A 6 -18.59 -30.12 -44.96
CA ARG A 6 -19.20 -28.87 -44.48
C ARG A 6 -20.09 -29.07 -43.25
N ILE A 7 -20.73 -30.22 -43.11
CA ILE A 7 -21.64 -30.54 -41.99
C ILE A 7 -20.85 -30.74 -40.69
N ILE A 8 -19.59 -31.17 -40.76
CA ILE A 8 -18.72 -31.38 -39.60
C ILE A 8 -17.91 -30.12 -39.26
N LEU A 9 -17.55 -29.31 -40.27
CA LEU A 9 -16.74 -28.09 -40.07
C LEU A 9 -17.46 -27.00 -39.27
N LEU A 10 -18.76 -26.78 -39.51
CA LEU A 10 -19.52 -25.74 -38.79
C LEU A 10 -19.65 -25.99 -37.27
N PRO A 11 -20.07 -27.19 -36.80
CA PRO A 11 -20.14 -27.45 -35.37
C PRO A 11 -18.75 -27.44 -34.71
N ALA A 12 -17.71 -27.89 -35.42
CA ALA A 12 -16.34 -27.80 -34.92
C ALA A 12 -15.87 -26.34 -34.72
N LEU A 13 -16.22 -25.44 -35.65
CA LEU A 13 -15.90 -24.01 -35.53
C LEU A 13 -16.67 -23.34 -34.39
N LEU A 14 -17.93 -23.74 -34.17
CA LEU A 14 -18.78 -23.24 -33.09
C LEU A 14 -18.29 -23.72 -31.71
N VAL A 15 -17.84 -24.97 -31.60
CA VAL A 15 -17.23 -25.49 -30.36
C VAL A 15 -15.91 -24.78 -30.07
N LEU A 16 -15.08 -24.55 -31.09
CA LEU A 16 -13.83 -23.81 -30.94
C LEU A 16 -14.09 -22.36 -30.52
N ALA A 17 -15.07 -21.69 -31.14
CA ALA A 17 -15.47 -20.34 -30.76
C ALA A 17 -15.98 -20.29 -29.31
N ALA A 18 -16.81 -21.25 -28.90
CA ALA A 18 -17.31 -21.35 -27.53
C ALA A 18 -16.18 -21.51 -26.50
N TRP A 19 -15.10 -22.23 -26.83
CA TRP A 19 -13.92 -22.37 -25.96
C TRP A 19 -13.12 -21.07 -25.82
N ILE A 20 -13.07 -20.24 -26.86
CA ILE A 20 -12.40 -18.92 -26.81
C ILE A 20 -13.17 -17.93 -25.93
N PHE A 21 -14.50 -18.07 -25.85
CA PHE A 21 -15.37 -17.20 -25.05
C PHE A 21 -15.68 -17.73 -23.65
N LEU A 22 -15.07 -18.84 -23.22
CA LEU A 22 -15.14 -19.24 -21.82
C LEU A 22 -14.41 -18.17 -20.99
N PRO A 23 -15.03 -17.64 -19.92
CA PRO A 23 -14.36 -16.68 -19.07
C PRO A 23 -13.15 -17.36 -18.45
N ASN A 24 -11.96 -16.92 -18.85
CA ASN A 24 -10.74 -17.25 -18.12
C ASN A 24 -10.95 -16.73 -16.70
N ASN A 25 -10.94 -17.63 -15.70
CA ASN A 25 -10.92 -17.22 -14.31
C ASN A 25 -9.73 -16.27 -14.15
N ALA A 26 -10.00 -14.99 -13.92
CA ALA A 26 -8.96 -14.02 -13.65
C ALA A 26 -8.28 -14.46 -12.35
N GLN A 27 -7.05 -14.96 -12.47
CA GLN A 27 -6.19 -15.19 -11.32
C GLN A 27 -5.81 -13.79 -10.81
N ALA A 28 -6.41 -13.38 -9.69
CA ALA A 28 -5.93 -12.20 -8.99
C ALA A 28 -4.50 -12.49 -8.52
N SER A 29 -3.55 -11.63 -8.85
CA SER A 29 -2.17 -11.74 -8.36
C SER A 29 -2.12 -11.46 -6.86
N SER A 30 -1.27 -12.18 -6.14
CA SER A 30 -0.98 -11.89 -4.74
C SER A 30 0.00 -10.71 -4.64
N HIS A 31 -0.20 -9.81 -3.68
CA HIS A 31 0.54 -8.54 -3.53
C HIS A 31 2.07 -8.69 -3.46
N ARG A 32 2.57 -9.84 -2.97
CA ARG A 32 4.01 -10.13 -2.89
C ARG A 32 4.62 -10.71 -4.18
N GLU A 33 3.85 -10.79 -5.26
CA GLU A 33 4.27 -11.48 -6.50
C GLU A 33 4.86 -10.54 -7.56
N ALA A 34 4.84 -9.23 -7.35
CA ALA A 34 5.53 -8.29 -8.23
C ALA A 34 7.06 -8.44 -8.04
N PRO A 35 7.81 -9.00 -9.01
CA PRO A 35 9.20 -9.41 -8.79
C PRO A 35 10.13 -8.25 -8.43
N LEU A 36 9.79 -7.02 -8.83
CA LEU A 36 10.60 -5.82 -8.59
C LEU A 36 10.52 -5.30 -7.15
N ILE A 37 9.48 -5.63 -6.39
CA ILE A 37 9.31 -5.22 -4.98
C ILE A 37 9.47 -6.39 -4.02
N ALA A 38 9.80 -7.59 -4.51
CA ALA A 38 10.07 -8.75 -3.67
C ALA A 38 11.20 -8.49 -2.66
N ASP A 39 12.20 -7.69 -3.07
CA ASP A 39 13.34 -7.26 -2.25
C ASP A 39 13.10 -5.91 -1.53
N ASP A 40 11.98 -5.21 -1.81
CA ASP A 40 11.56 -3.98 -1.13
C ASP A 40 10.12 -4.11 -0.59
N PRO A 41 9.92 -4.89 0.48
CA PRO A 41 8.58 -5.18 1.01
C PRO A 41 7.87 -3.93 1.57
N LEU A 42 8.60 -2.86 1.89
CA LEU A 42 8.01 -1.61 2.36
C LEU A 42 7.42 -0.77 1.22
N ALA A 43 7.80 -1.07 -0.03
CA ALA A 43 7.24 -0.47 -1.24
C ALA A 43 6.00 -1.23 -1.76
N ASP A 44 5.63 -2.35 -1.13
CA ASP A 44 4.48 -3.16 -1.52
C ASP A 44 3.17 -2.41 -1.29
N ASN A 45 2.58 -1.94 -2.40
CA ASN A 45 1.29 -1.28 -2.40
C ASN A 45 0.17 -2.33 -2.40
N VAL A 46 -0.77 -2.16 -1.47
CA VAL A 46 -1.90 -3.08 -1.35
C VAL A 46 -3.06 -2.55 -2.18
N ASP A 47 -3.84 -1.62 -1.62
CA ASP A 47 -5.01 -1.04 -2.26
C ASP A 47 -5.00 0.49 -2.21
N LEU A 48 -5.67 1.10 -3.19
CA LEU A 48 -6.08 2.49 -3.18
C LEU A 48 -7.61 2.58 -3.04
N TYR A 49 -8.08 3.30 -2.03
CA TYR A 49 -9.49 3.60 -1.82
C TYR A 49 -9.74 5.08 -2.14
N ALA A 50 -10.76 5.34 -2.94
CA ALA A 50 -11.19 6.70 -3.28
C ALA A 50 -12.70 6.82 -3.09
N PHE A 51 -13.14 7.72 -2.21
CA PHE A 51 -14.56 7.93 -1.95
C PHE A 51 -14.86 9.37 -1.55
N ARG A 52 -16.08 9.83 -1.84
CA ARG A 52 -16.54 11.15 -1.42
C ARG A 52 -16.58 11.23 0.10
N SER A 53 -16.01 12.29 0.68
CA SER A 53 -15.93 12.44 2.13
C SER A 53 -17.34 12.48 2.75
N PRO A 54 -17.60 11.69 3.81
CA PRO A 54 -18.87 11.74 4.53
C PRO A 54 -19.04 13.04 5.32
N ARG A 55 -17.95 13.76 5.60
CA ARG A 55 -17.96 15.04 6.33
C ARG A 55 -18.05 16.24 5.40
N ASN A 56 -17.47 16.16 4.22
CA ASN A 56 -17.50 17.21 3.22
C ASN A 56 -17.76 16.63 1.81
N PRO A 57 -19.01 16.64 1.33
CA PRO A 57 -19.35 16.10 0.01
C PRO A 57 -18.61 16.76 -1.16
N ASN A 58 -18.02 17.94 -0.98
CA ASN A 58 -17.22 18.61 -2.01
C ASN A 58 -15.75 18.13 -2.04
N SER A 59 -15.40 17.07 -1.32
CA SER A 59 -14.04 16.53 -1.25
C SER A 59 -14.02 15.03 -1.46
N VAL A 60 -12.94 14.53 -2.04
CA VAL A 60 -12.63 13.10 -2.15
C VAL A 60 -11.59 12.75 -1.09
N VAL A 61 -11.79 11.62 -0.41
CA VAL A 61 -10.81 10.99 0.46
C VAL A 61 -10.08 9.95 -0.36
N LEU A 62 -8.75 10.02 -0.32
CA LEU A 62 -7.85 9.03 -0.91
C LEU A 62 -7.12 8.33 0.24
N ILE A 63 -7.08 7.01 0.20
CA ILE A 63 -6.33 6.17 1.14
C ILE A 63 -5.51 5.17 0.35
N ALA A 64 -4.19 5.29 0.42
CA ALA A 64 -3.27 4.29 -0.11
C ALA A 64 -2.77 3.42 1.05
N THR A 65 -2.77 2.11 0.83
CA THR A 65 -2.34 1.12 1.83
C THR A 65 -1.09 0.41 1.36
N PHE A 66 -0.21 0.09 2.31
CA PHE A 66 1.10 -0.52 2.04
C PHE A 66 1.37 -1.60 3.07
N VAL A 67 2.21 -2.57 2.71
CA VAL A 67 2.64 -3.68 3.55
C VAL A 67 1.45 -4.55 4.00
N PRO A 68 1.11 -5.62 3.25
CA PRO A 68 -0.06 -6.44 3.53
C PRO A 68 0.09 -7.31 4.79
N LEU A 69 -1.03 -7.86 5.27
CA LEU A 69 -1.11 -8.91 6.31
C LEU A 69 -0.45 -8.56 7.67
N GLN A 70 -0.69 -7.35 8.17
CA GLN A 70 -0.15 -6.87 9.46
C GLN A 70 -0.92 -7.42 10.67
N LEU A 71 -0.65 -8.66 11.07
CA LEU A 71 -1.32 -9.29 12.21
C LEU A 71 -0.70 -8.86 13.56
N PRO A 72 -1.50 -8.52 14.60
CA PRO A 72 -0.98 -8.03 15.88
C PRO A 72 -0.02 -8.97 16.61
N HIS A 73 -0.16 -10.28 16.40
CA HIS A 73 0.69 -11.30 17.03
C HIS A 73 2.01 -11.56 16.28
N GLY A 74 2.26 -10.89 15.15
CA GLY A 74 3.46 -11.04 14.33
C GLY A 74 4.75 -10.38 14.86
N GLY A 75 4.79 -10.01 16.14
CA GLY A 75 5.94 -9.34 16.77
C GLY A 75 7.23 -10.19 16.80
N PRO A 76 8.38 -9.64 17.25
CA PRO A 76 8.59 -8.33 17.90
C PRO A 76 8.88 -7.17 16.93
N ASN A 77 9.00 -7.46 15.63
CA ASN A 77 9.26 -6.47 14.59
C ASN A 77 7.95 -6.08 13.92
N TYR A 78 7.54 -4.83 14.12
CA TYR A 78 6.31 -4.31 13.54
C TYR A 78 6.59 -3.54 12.25
N TYR A 79 5.58 -3.49 11.39
CA TYR A 79 5.63 -2.85 10.08
C TYR A 79 5.72 -1.32 10.21
N GLY A 80 6.20 -0.69 9.16
CA GLY A 80 6.35 0.76 9.08
C GLY A 80 6.49 1.19 7.63
N PHE A 81 6.79 2.46 7.43
CA PHE A 81 7.10 3.01 6.11
C PHE A 81 8.61 3.14 5.94
N GLY A 82 9.11 2.93 4.72
CA GLY A 82 10.54 3.11 4.43
C GLY A 82 10.91 4.59 4.29
N GLU A 83 12.08 4.97 4.77
CA GLU A 83 12.58 6.35 4.64
C GLU A 83 13.12 6.65 3.23
N ASN A 84 13.44 5.61 2.44
CA ASN A 84 14.04 5.71 1.11
C ASN A 84 13.08 5.29 -0.01
N ILE A 85 11.77 5.40 0.23
CA ILE A 85 10.72 4.97 -0.71
C ILE A 85 9.90 6.18 -1.14
N ARG A 86 9.57 6.24 -2.44
CA ARG A 86 8.73 7.29 -3.01
C ARG A 86 7.26 6.87 -2.93
N TYR A 87 6.59 7.34 -1.88
CA TYR A 87 5.15 7.13 -1.71
C TYR A 87 4.38 8.27 -2.39
N GLU A 88 3.75 7.98 -3.52
CA GLU A 88 2.99 8.96 -4.29
C GLU A 88 1.58 8.49 -4.62
N ILE A 89 0.63 9.42 -4.60
CA ILE A 89 -0.71 9.23 -5.17
C ILE A 89 -0.84 10.19 -6.35
N HIS A 90 -0.99 9.61 -7.53
CA HIS A 90 -1.15 10.31 -8.79
C HIS A 90 -2.64 10.46 -9.10
N VAL A 91 -3.07 11.67 -9.42
CA VAL A 91 -4.45 12.00 -9.73
C VAL A 91 -4.49 12.68 -11.10
N ASP A 92 -4.93 11.90 -12.09
CA ASP A 92 -5.44 12.39 -13.37
C ASP A 92 -6.95 12.60 -13.21
N ASN A 93 -7.39 13.85 -13.36
CA ASN A 93 -8.80 14.21 -13.28
C ASN A 93 -9.32 14.91 -14.55
N ASP A 94 -8.51 14.95 -15.61
CA ASP A 94 -8.86 15.49 -16.91
C ASP A 94 -8.23 14.63 -18.01
N ALA A 95 -8.95 13.59 -18.43
CA ALA A 95 -8.51 12.65 -19.46
C ALA A 95 -8.15 13.27 -20.83
N SER A 96 -8.40 14.58 -21.04
CA SER A 96 -7.94 15.31 -22.23
C SER A 96 -6.50 15.81 -22.13
N LYS A 97 -5.92 15.84 -20.93
CA LYS A 97 -4.56 16.28 -20.67
C LYS A 97 -3.67 15.07 -20.46
N PRO A 98 -2.52 14.98 -21.15
CA PRO A 98 -1.54 13.94 -20.86
C PRO A 98 -0.85 14.20 -19.51
N GLY A 99 -0.87 13.18 -18.63
CA GLY A 99 -0.15 13.18 -17.36
C GLY A 99 -1.05 13.45 -16.16
N ASP A 100 -0.45 13.54 -14.97
CA ASP A 100 -1.19 13.72 -13.72
C ASP A 100 -1.34 15.21 -13.39
N GLU A 101 -2.56 15.67 -13.13
CA GLU A 101 -2.81 17.04 -12.68
C GLU A 101 -2.35 17.29 -11.25
N ILE A 102 -2.43 16.28 -10.38
CA ILE A 102 -2.07 16.41 -8.97
C ILE A 102 -1.28 15.19 -8.53
N ILE A 103 -0.13 15.42 -7.89
CA ILE A 103 0.65 14.37 -7.24
C ILE A 103 0.77 14.72 -5.76
N TYR A 104 0.33 13.81 -4.90
CA TYR A 104 0.60 13.88 -3.46
C TYR A 104 1.78 12.98 -3.12
N ARG A 105 2.78 13.51 -2.40
CA ARG A 105 3.95 12.75 -1.95
C ARG A 105 4.02 12.71 -0.44
N PHE A 106 4.24 11.52 0.09
CA PHE A 106 4.56 11.28 1.49
C PHE A 106 6.04 10.95 1.63
N THR A 107 6.72 11.63 2.55
CA THR A 107 8.11 11.30 2.93
C THR A 107 8.13 10.96 4.40
N PHE A 108 8.51 9.72 4.73
CA PHE A 108 8.54 9.25 6.11
C PHE A 108 9.92 9.40 6.74
N LYS A 109 9.94 9.67 8.03
CA LYS A 109 11.15 9.78 8.87
C LYS A 109 10.96 8.97 10.13
N ILE A 110 11.95 8.18 10.49
CA ILE A 110 11.95 7.33 11.68
C ILE A 110 13.04 7.81 12.64
N LYS A 111 12.67 7.97 13.91
CA LYS A 111 13.60 8.28 14.98
C LYS A 111 13.55 7.19 16.04
N ASN A 112 14.70 6.60 16.36
CA ASN A 112 14.84 5.77 17.56
C ASN A 112 14.98 6.68 18.79
N GLU A 113 13.93 6.75 19.62
CA GLU A 113 13.86 7.64 20.79
C GLU A 113 14.59 7.08 22.02
N ASP A 114 14.77 5.76 22.10
CA ASP A 114 15.46 5.02 23.17
C ASP A 114 16.29 3.87 22.57
N PRO A 115 17.56 4.14 22.21
CA PRO A 115 18.44 3.12 21.65
C PRO A 115 18.90 2.07 22.67
N THR A 116 18.52 2.18 23.95
CA THR A 116 18.89 1.20 24.99
C THR A 116 18.04 -0.07 24.94
N THR A 117 17.02 -0.11 24.07
CA THR A 117 16.14 -1.26 23.91
C THR A 117 15.89 -1.56 22.44
N PHE A 118 15.65 -2.85 22.14
CA PHE A 118 15.24 -3.31 20.81
C PHE A 118 13.71 -3.29 20.62
N PHE A 119 12.93 -2.97 21.65
CA PHE A 119 11.47 -2.90 21.54
C PHE A 119 11.05 -1.64 20.78
N ASN A 120 10.27 -1.80 19.71
CA ASN A 120 9.73 -0.68 18.94
C ASN A 120 8.63 0.09 19.68
N ILE A 121 7.94 -0.55 20.64
CA ILE A 121 6.92 0.04 21.50
C ILE A 121 7.13 -0.49 22.91
N ARG A 122 7.19 0.42 23.90
CA ARG A 122 7.50 0.08 25.29
C ARG A 122 7.03 1.17 26.25
N LEU A 123 6.50 0.81 27.42
CA LEU A 123 6.06 1.76 28.45
C LEU A 123 5.08 2.82 27.90
N GLY A 124 4.18 2.41 26.99
CA GLY A 124 3.23 3.30 26.33
C GLY A 124 3.84 4.29 25.32
N LYS A 125 5.12 4.13 24.95
CA LYS A 125 5.83 4.99 24.00
C LYS A 125 6.22 4.21 22.75
N GLN A 126 6.23 4.90 21.62
CA GLN A 126 6.78 4.42 20.36
C GLN A 126 8.28 4.73 20.34
N ASN A 127 9.11 3.69 20.40
CA ASN A 127 10.55 3.83 20.35
C ASN A 127 11.04 4.22 18.96
N LEU A 128 10.58 3.50 17.92
CA LEU A 128 10.78 3.89 16.52
C LEU A 128 9.68 4.84 16.09
N LYS A 129 9.77 6.11 16.51
CA LYS A 129 8.79 7.14 16.21
C LYS A 129 8.82 7.51 14.74
N THR A 130 7.71 7.31 14.06
CA THR A 130 7.56 7.64 12.63
C THR A 130 6.76 8.93 12.46
N THR A 131 7.25 9.80 11.59
CA THR A 131 6.55 11.01 11.15
C THR A 131 6.56 11.10 9.63
N TYR A 132 5.69 11.93 9.06
CA TYR A 132 5.64 12.17 7.62
C TYR A 132 5.59 13.65 7.26
N ASP A 133 6.20 13.99 6.15
CA ASP A 133 5.94 15.22 5.42
C ASP A 133 4.99 14.89 4.26
N LEU A 134 3.95 15.72 4.06
CA LEU A 134 3.02 15.63 2.93
C LEU A 134 3.18 16.85 2.04
N GLU A 135 3.42 16.62 0.76
CA GLU A 135 3.63 17.64 -0.25
C GLU A 135 2.73 17.38 -1.46
N LYS A 136 2.40 18.43 -2.20
CA LYS A 136 1.59 18.36 -3.41
C LYS A 136 2.27 19.07 -4.57
N SER A 137 2.32 18.41 -5.71
CA SER A 137 2.66 19.02 -7.01
C SER A 137 1.41 19.14 -7.88
N VAL A 138 1.37 20.19 -8.69
CA VAL A 138 0.33 20.44 -9.72
C VAL A 138 0.94 20.74 -11.10
N ASP A 139 2.23 20.43 -11.25
CA ASP A 139 3.05 20.73 -12.43
C ASP A 139 3.89 19.51 -12.85
N GLY A 140 3.34 18.31 -12.67
CA GLY A 140 4.00 17.07 -13.06
C GLY A 140 5.24 16.71 -12.21
N GLY A 141 5.29 17.16 -10.96
CA GLY A 141 6.38 16.89 -10.02
C GLY A 141 7.55 17.85 -10.09
N VAL A 142 7.46 18.94 -10.87
CA VAL A 142 8.53 19.95 -11.01
C VAL A 142 8.68 20.77 -9.74
N SER A 143 7.58 21.19 -9.12
CA SER A 143 7.57 21.91 -7.85
C SER A 143 6.63 21.27 -6.82
N TRP A 144 6.93 21.50 -5.54
CA TRP A 144 6.25 20.85 -4.42
C TRP A 144 5.80 21.88 -3.40
N LEU A 145 4.50 21.91 -3.14
CA LEU A 145 3.88 22.73 -2.11
C LEU A 145 3.73 21.90 -0.82
N PRO A 146 4.27 22.34 0.31
CA PRO A 146 4.10 21.64 1.58
C PRO A 146 2.65 21.75 2.08
N ILE A 147 2.04 20.63 2.41
CA ILE A 147 0.72 20.54 3.06
C ILE A 147 0.89 20.28 4.55
N MET A 148 1.78 19.36 4.92
CA MET A 148 2.07 19.02 6.31
C MET A 148 3.57 18.73 6.46
N LYS A 149 4.14 19.16 7.57
CA LYS A 149 5.51 18.81 7.97
C LYS A 149 5.48 18.17 9.35
N GLY A 150 6.15 17.03 9.50
CA GLY A 150 6.24 16.28 10.76
C GLY A 150 4.90 15.74 11.27
N GLY A 151 3.98 15.38 10.38
CA GLY A 151 2.71 14.73 10.73
C GLY A 151 2.95 13.40 11.46
N PRO A 152 2.13 13.05 12.46
CA PRO A 152 2.32 11.81 13.22
C PRO A 152 1.86 10.59 12.42
N VAL A 153 2.62 9.51 12.45
CA VAL A 153 2.14 8.18 12.04
C VAL A 153 1.62 7.45 13.28
N ALA A 154 0.45 6.83 13.17
CA ALA A 154 -0.11 6.05 14.26
C ALA A 154 0.84 4.89 14.65
N PRO A 155 1.02 4.61 15.94
CA PRO A 155 1.83 3.48 16.37
C PRO A 155 1.16 2.16 15.99
N ASN A 156 1.97 1.10 15.86
CA ASN A 156 1.46 -0.24 15.61
C ASN A 156 0.58 -0.72 16.77
N ASN A 157 -0.54 -1.35 16.45
CA ASN A 157 -1.39 -2.01 17.45
C ASN A 157 -0.84 -3.40 17.76
N ILE A 158 -0.26 -3.55 18.95
CA ILE A 158 0.43 -4.77 19.39
C ILE A 158 -0.45 -5.67 20.30
N GLY A 159 -1.74 -5.33 20.43
CA GLY A 159 -2.68 -6.02 21.29
C GLY A 159 -2.48 -5.74 22.80
N GLU A 160 -3.34 -6.38 23.61
CA GLU A 160 -3.44 -6.14 25.06
C GLU A 160 -2.18 -6.54 25.86
N ARG A 161 -1.28 -7.36 25.31
CA ARG A 161 -0.08 -7.85 26.00
C ARG A 161 1.14 -6.95 25.83
N SER A 162 0.93 -5.64 25.92
CA SER A 162 2.03 -4.67 25.86
C SER A 162 2.87 -4.70 27.14
N ILE A 163 4.21 -4.51 27.04
CA ILE A 163 5.06 -4.30 28.22
C ILE A 163 4.80 -2.90 28.75
N GLU A 164 3.87 -2.81 29.70
CA GLU A 164 3.46 -1.55 30.34
C GLU A 164 4.28 -1.21 31.58
N SER A 165 5.11 -2.14 32.06
CA SER A 165 5.91 -1.97 33.29
C SER A 165 7.43 -2.04 33.03
N PRO A 166 8.26 -1.44 33.91
CA PRO A 166 9.72 -1.58 33.84
C PRO A 166 10.25 -2.98 34.18
N ILE A 167 9.39 -3.96 34.48
CA ILE A 167 9.80 -5.30 34.91
C ILE A 167 10.72 -5.91 33.84
N GLY A 168 11.94 -6.30 34.26
CA GLY A 168 12.97 -6.87 33.38
C GLY A 168 13.95 -5.85 32.77
N LEU A 169 13.78 -4.54 32.97
CA LEU A 169 14.77 -3.53 32.55
C LEU A 169 16.12 -3.76 33.26
N GLY A 170 17.20 -3.94 32.49
CA GLY A 170 18.57 -4.02 33.03
C GLY A 170 18.95 -5.36 33.69
N ARG A 171 18.16 -6.43 33.47
CA ARG A 171 18.52 -7.79 33.89
C ARG A 171 19.29 -8.49 32.78
N THR A 172 20.41 -9.13 33.11
CA THR A 172 21.09 -10.07 32.23
C THR A 172 20.27 -11.35 32.10
N TYR A 173 20.15 -11.87 30.88
CA TYR A 173 19.60 -13.19 30.59
C TYR A 173 20.59 -14.29 30.95
#